data_AF-A0A9C7L9J9-F1
#
_entry.id   AF-A0A9C7L9J9-F1
#
_cell.length_a   1.000
_cell.length_b   1.000
_cell.length_c   1.000
_cell.angle_alpha   90.00
_cell.angle_beta   90.00
_cell.angle_gamma   90.00
#
_symmetry.space_group_name_H-M   'P 1'
#
loop_
_entity.id
_entity.type
_entity.pdbx_description
1 polymer ?
#
loop_
_entity_poly.entity_id
_entity_poly.type
_entity_poly.pdbx_seq_one_letter_code
_entity_poly.pdbx_strand_id
1 'polypeptide(L)'
;MGKRSFFRFLPIASLVNLFLSTTSIIANKKKWWKNKNPISPGAVDFTYFLGPYFVGTLWIFKFTYGNFPKYLLANLVIDSFNAFPYFFISQKLGVFKFKKWKKRHWGIMSFIWAIIIYGVQHLVEQSIKQKDSDNNTLQ
;
A
#
# COMPACT_ATOMS: atom_id res chain seq x y z
N MET A 1 16.37 4.35 -6.14
CA MET A 1 16.35 3.97 -4.70
C MET A 1 17.65 3.24 -4.39
N GLY A 2 18.26 3.42 -3.22
CA GLY A 2 19.50 2.71 -2.86
C GLY A 2 19.23 1.29 -2.32
N LYS A 3 20.18 0.35 -2.49
CA LYS A 3 20.01 -1.07 -2.09
C LYS A 3 19.62 -1.24 -0.62
N ARG A 4 20.28 -0.55 0.32
CA ARG A 4 19.96 -0.64 1.76
C ARG A 4 18.52 -0.23 2.06
N SER A 5 18.06 0.91 1.54
CA SER A 5 16.68 1.35 1.74
C SER A 5 15.67 0.40 1.10
N PHE A 6 16.02 -0.17 -0.07
CA PHE A 6 15.16 -1.14 -0.75
C PHE A 6 14.90 -2.36 0.14
N PHE A 7 15.96 -3.03 0.61
CA PHE A 7 15.82 -4.20 1.48
C PHE A 7 15.19 -3.87 2.85
N ARG A 8 15.42 -2.67 3.39
CA ARG A 8 14.81 -2.23 4.66
C ARG A 8 13.29 -2.11 4.58
N PHE A 9 12.75 -1.63 3.47
CA PHE A 9 11.31 -1.42 3.28
C PHE A 9 10.62 -2.53 2.48
N LEU A 10 11.38 -3.51 2.00
CA LEU A 10 10.85 -4.64 1.24
C LEU A 10 9.85 -5.48 2.03
N PRO A 11 10.09 -5.83 3.32
CA PRO A 11 9.15 -6.64 4.09
C PRO A 11 7.78 -5.98 4.23
N ILE A 12 7.75 -4.68 4.55
CA ILE A 12 6.49 -3.94 4.69
C ILE A 12 5.79 -3.75 3.36
N ALA A 13 6.53 -3.43 2.29
CA ALA A 13 5.93 -3.26 0.96
C ALA A 13 5.29 -4.56 0.48
N SER A 14 5.93 -5.71 0.73
CA SER A 14 5.38 -7.04 0.39
C SER A 14 4.14 -7.37 1.22
N LEU A 15 4.16 -7.08 2.53
CA LEU A 15 3.02 -7.32 3.43
C LEU A 15 1.80 -6.49 3.03
N VAL A 16 2.01 -5.21 2.73
CA VAL A 16 0.96 -4.31 2.24
C VAL A 16 0.38 -4.81 0.93
N ASN A 17 1.23 -5.24 -0.01
CA ASN A 17 0.78 -5.78 -1.29
C ASN A 17 -0.03 -7.06 -1.17
N LEU A 18 0.39 -7.98 -0.29
CA LEU A 18 -0.35 -9.21 -0.02
C LEU A 18 -1.75 -8.90 0.53
N PHE A 19 -1.81 -7.95 1.47
CA PHE A 19 -3.07 -7.52 2.08
C PHE A 19 -4.02 -6.88 1.06
N LEU A 20 -3.52 -5.96 0.23
CA LEU A 20 -4.28 -5.31 -0.84
C LEU A 20 -4.78 -6.30 -1.88
N SER A 21 -3.92 -7.23 -2.30
CA SER A 21 -4.28 -8.27 -3.26
C SER A 21 -5.41 -9.14 -2.72
N THR A 22 -5.29 -9.58 -1.47
CA THR A 22 -6.33 -10.39 -0.79
C THR A 22 -7.65 -9.63 -0.66
N THR A 23 -7.58 -8.36 -0.22
CA THR A 23 -8.75 -7.48 -0.13
C THR A 23 -9.41 -7.28 -1.50
N SER A 24 -8.61 -7.16 -2.56
CA SER A 24 -9.11 -7.03 -3.93
C SER A 24 -9.85 -8.28 -4.40
N ILE A 25 -9.39 -9.49 -4.06
CA ILE A 25 -10.11 -10.74 -4.35
C ILE A 25 -11.49 -10.72 -3.68
N ILE A 26 -11.54 -10.39 -2.39
CA ILE A 26 -12.77 -10.35 -1.60
C ILE A 26 -13.74 -9.31 -2.20
N ALA A 27 -13.23 -8.13 -2.52
CA ALA A 27 -14.03 -7.05 -3.09
C ALA A 27 -14.57 -7.39 -4.48
N ASN A 28 -13.79 -8.08 -5.32
CA ASN A 28 -14.27 -8.58 -6.61
C ASN A 28 -15.33 -9.68 -6.44
N LYS A 29 -15.12 -10.64 -5.53
CA LYS A 29 -16.10 -11.68 -5.20
C LYS A 29 -17.42 -11.08 -4.67
N LYS A 30 -17.33 -10.03 -3.85
CA LYS A 30 -18.48 -9.26 -3.35
C LYS A 30 -19.02 -8.21 -4.34
N LYS A 31 -18.47 -8.13 -5.57
CA LYS A 31 -18.85 -7.18 -6.63
C LYS A 31 -18.86 -5.72 -6.16
N TRP A 32 -17.95 -5.34 -5.27
CA TRP A 32 -17.77 -3.94 -4.83
C TRP A 32 -17.34 -3.05 -6.00
N TRP A 33 -16.61 -3.64 -6.94
CA TRP A 33 -16.23 -3.10 -8.23
C TRP A 33 -16.35 -4.19 -9.30
N LYS A 34 -16.63 -3.80 -10.55
CA LYS A 34 -16.66 -4.71 -11.70
C LYS A 34 -15.54 -4.33 -12.65
N ASN A 35 -14.57 -5.22 -12.82
CA ASN A 35 -13.51 -5.06 -13.81
C ASN A 35 -14.02 -5.55 -15.18
N LYS A 36 -14.12 -4.66 -16.17
CA LYS A 36 -14.62 -5.02 -17.51
C LYS A 36 -13.50 -5.38 -18.49
N ASN A 37 -12.30 -4.85 -18.30
CA ASN A 37 -11.14 -5.03 -19.16
C ASN A 37 -9.88 -5.24 -18.30
N PRO A 38 -9.74 -6.38 -17.61
CA PRO A 38 -8.58 -6.64 -16.79
C PRO A 38 -7.32 -6.78 -17.66
N ILE A 39 -6.25 -6.07 -17.31
CA ILE A 39 -4.97 -6.13 -18.03
C ILE A 39 -4.26 -7.47 -17.75
N SER A 40 -4.50 -8.07 -16.58
CA SER A 40 -4.05 -9.44 -16.25
C SER A 40 -5.24 -10.39 -16.09
N PRO A 41 -5.16 -11.64 -16.56
CA PRO A 41 -6.21 -12.64 -16.32
C PRO A 41 -6.34 -12.90 -14.81
N GLY A 42 -7.50 -12.61 -14.22
CA GLY A 42 -7.76 -12.89 -12.82
C GLY A 42 -8.74 -11.94 -12.13
N ALA A 43 -9.02 -12.21 -10.85
CA ALA A 43 -9.91 -11.40 -10.04
C ALA A 43 -9.26 -10.12 -9.47
N VAL A 44 -7.97 -9.90 -9.75
CA VAL A 44 -7.12 -8.87 -9.14
C VAL A 44 -6.22 -8.29 -10.23
N ASP A 45 -6.10 -6.96 -10.30
CA ASP A 45 -5.09 -6.31 -11.14
C ASP A 45 -3.73 -6.37 -10.44
N PHE A 46 -3.13 -7.56 -10.44
CA PHE A 46 -1.80 -7.79 -9.86
C PHE A 46 -0.76 -6.83 -10.44
N THR A 47 -0.89 -6.46 -11.72
CA THR A 47 -0.03 -5.48 -12.38
C THR A 47 0.01 -4.14 -11.65
N TYR A 48 -1.13 -3.69 -11.12
CA TYR A 48 -1.20 -2.42 -10.39
C TYR A 48 -0.55 -2.52 -9.00
N PHE A 49 -0.84 -3.60 -8.27
CA PHE A 49 -0.30 -3.81 -6.93
C PHE A 49 1.21 -4.09 -6.95
N LEU A 50 1.66 -5.04 -7.77
CA LEU A 50 3.07 -5.41 -7.87
C LEU A 50 3.93 -4.36 -8.60
N GLY A 51 3.32 -3.50 -9.41
CA GLY A 51 4.02 -2.44 -10.12
C GLY A 51 4.00 -1.11 -9.36
N PRO A 52 3.18 -0.14 -9.81
CA PRO A 52 3.21 1.23 -9.30
C PRO A 52 2.91 1.34 -7.80
N TYR A 53 2.01 0.52 -7.26
CA TYR A 53 1.69 0.59 -5.82
C TYR A 53 2.85 0.11 -4.94
N PHE A 54 3.49 -1.00 -5.31
CA PHE A 54 4.67 -1.53 -4.61
C PHE A 54 5.81 -0.51 -4.60
N VAL A 55 6.15 0.01 -5.79
CA VAL A 55 7.23 0.99 -5.95
C VAL A 55 6.90 2.29 -5.22
N GLY A 56 5.64 2.74 -5.28
CA GLY A 56 5.15 3.91 -4.57
C GLY A 56 5.30 3.77 -3.05
N THR A 57 4.91 2.62 -2.50
CA THR A 57 5.03 2.32 -1.06
C THR A 57 6.49 2.41 -0.61
N LEU A 58 7.42 1.80 -1.35
CA LEU A 58 8.84 1.86 -1.07
C LEU A 58 9.39 3.30 -1.08
N TRP A 59 8.95 4.12 -2.02
CA TRP A 59 9.35 5.52 -2.11
C TRP A 59 8.78 6.37 -0.98
N ILE A 60 7.50 6.21 -0.64
CA ILE A 60 6.87 6.90 0.49
C ILE A 60 7.68 6.65 1.76
N PHE A 61 7.88 5.37 2.10
CA PHE A 61 8.67 5.01 3.28
C PHE A 61 10.09 5.55 3.20
N LYS A 62 10.75 5.49 2.04
CA LYS A 62 12.09 6.07 1.90
C LYS A 62 12.12 7.57 2.27
N PHE A 63 11.14 8.35 1.85
CA PHE A 63 11.16 9.81 2.03
C PHE A 63 10.58 10.27 3.36
N THR A 64 9.72 9.47 3.99
CA THR A 64 8.98 9.91 5.18
C THR A 64 9.22 9.08 6.43
N TYR A 65 9.86 7.92 6.32
CA TYR A 65 10.10 7.06 7.48
C TYR A 65 11.01 7.74 8.51
N GLY A 66 10.65 7.59 9.78
CA GLY A 66 11.26 8.30 10.91
C GLY A 66 10.52 9.57 11.32
N ASN A 67 9.55 10.05 10.52
CA ASN A 67 8.68 11.16 10.89
C ASN A 67 7.22 10.81 10.58
N PHE A 68 6.49 10.39 11.61
CA PHE A 68 5.10 9.93 11.47
C PHE A 68 4.16 10.98 10.85
N PRO A 69 4.16 12.26 11.27
CA PRO A 69 3.35 13.29 10.61
C PRO A 69 3.64 13.45 9.11
N LYS A 70 4.92 13.44 8.71
CA LYS A 70 5.30 13.52 7.29
C LYS A 70 4.79 12.33 6.50
N TYR A 71 4.89 11.13 7.06
CA TYR A 71 4.37 9.92 6.44
C TYR A 71 2.85 10.01 6.27
N LEU A 72 2.13 10.41 7.33
CA LEU A 72 0.68 10.49 7.31
C LEU A 72 0.18 11.49 6.26
N LEU A 73 0.83 12.66 6.17
CA LEU A 73 0.50 13.67 5.17
C LEU A 73 0.79 13.19 3.75
N ALA A 74 1.96 12.59 3.50
CA ALA A 74 2.32 12.06 2.19
C ALA A 74 1.37 10.95 1.75
N ASN A 75 0.98 10.05 2.66
CA ASN A 75 0.04 8.98 2.37
C ASN A 75 -1.34 9.53 2.05
N LEU A 76 -1.81 10.56 2.78
CA LEU A 76 -3.09 11.21 2.53
C LEU A 76 -3.12 11.93 1.16
N VAL A 77 -2.03 12.59 0.78
CA VAL A 77 -1.90 13.22 -0.56
C VAL A 77 -1.93 12.16 -1.65
N ILE A 78 -1.17 11.06 -1.51
CA ILE A 78 -1.13 10.00 -2.52
C ILE A 78 -2.45 9.25 -2.59
N ASP A 79 -3.08 8.94 -1.47
CA ASP A 79 -4.41 8.31 -1.45
C ASP A 79 -5.47 9.21 -2.08
N SER A 80 -5.37 10.53 -1.89
CA SER A 80 -6.23 11.50 -2.58
C SER A 80 -5.96 11.49 -4.09
N PHE A 81 -4.69 11.50 -4.49
CA PHE A 81 -4.31 11.41 -5.90
C PHE A 81 -4.71 10.07 -6.54
N ASN A 82 -4.76 8.99 -5.77
CA ASN A 82 -5.28 7.72 -6.23
C ASN A 82 -6.82 7.75 -6.34
N ALA A 83 -7.49 8.29 -5.33
CA ALA A 83 -8.95 8.36 -5.29
C ALA A 83 -9.54 9.28 -6.37
N PHE A 84 -8.82 10.29 -6.85
CA PHE A 84 -9.31 11.24 -7.86
C PHE A 84 -8.83 10.89 -9.28
N PRO A 85 -7.55 11.12 -9.68
CA PRO A 85 -7.07 10.79 -11.02
C PRO A 85 -7.24 9.33 -11.43
N TYR A 86 -6.76 8.38 -10.61
CA TYR A 86 -6.83 6.96 -10.97
C TYR A 86 -8.28 6.48 -11.07
N PHE A 87 -9.18 6.94 -10.19
CA PHE A 87 -10.60 6.65 -10.30
C PHE A 87 -11.25 7.25 -11.55
N PHE A 88 -10.95 8.52 -11.88
CA PHE A 88 -11.51 9.19 -13.06
C PHE A 88 -11.07 8.50 -14.35
N ILE A 89 -9.79 8.16 -14.45
CA ILE A 89 -9.21 7.47 -15.60
C ILE A 89 -9.79 6.05 -15.69
N SER A 90 -9.90 5.33 -14.58
CA SER A 90 -10.43 3.96 -14.56
C SER A 90 -11.93 3.90 -14.86
N GLN A 91 -12.72 4.92 -14.48
CA GLN A 91 -14.10 5.06 -14.92
C GLN A 91 -14.20 5.37 -16.42
N LYS A 92 -13.37 6.29 -16.91
CA LYS A 92 -13.37 6.71 -18.33
C LYS A 92 -12.92 5.58 -19.27
N LEU A 93 -11.96 4.76 -18.84
CA LEU A 93 -11.49 3.56 -19.56
C LEU A 93 -12.41 2.34 -19.36
N GLY A 94 -13.45 2.44 -18.55
CA GLY A 94 -14.40 1.36 -18.29
C GLY A 94 -13.84 0.21 -17.45
N VAL A 95 -12.61 0.33 -16.93
CA VAL A 95 -11.90 -0.70 -16.16
C VAL A 95 -12.50 -0.85 -14.76
N PHE A 96 -12.97 0.23 -14.10
CA PHE A 96 -13.60 0.15 -12.77
C PHE A 96 -14.88 0.98 -12.70
N LYS A 97 -15.99 0.34 -12.28
CA LYS A 97 -17.23 1.05 -11.90
C LYS A 97 -17.61 0.69 -10.46
N PHE A 98 -17.50 1.66 -9.54
CA PHE A 98 -17.97 1.52 -8.16
C PHE A 98 -19.50 1.50 -8.14
N LYS A 99 -20.10 0.42 -7.62
CA LYS A 99 -21.55 0.24 -7.66
C LYS A 99 -22.28 0.72 -6.40
N LYS A 100 -21.60 0.84 -5.24
CA LYS A 100 -22.30 1.05 -3.96
C LYS A 100 -21.52 1.73 -2.80
N TRP A 101 -20.26 2.11 -2.95
CA TRP A 101 -19.44 2.63 -1.84
C TRP A 101 -19.35 4.17 -1.83
N LYS A 102 -19.65 4.78 -0.68
CA LYS A 102 -19.47 6.23 -0.45
C LYS A 102 -17.97 6.53 -0.29
N LYS A 103 -17.45 7.50 -1.06
CA LYS A 103 -16.03 7.93 -1.05
C LYS A 103 -15.43 8.14 0.36
N ARG A 104 -16.27 8.61 1.31
CA ARG A 104 -15.88 8.85 2.72
C ARG A 104 -15.38 7.59 3.45
N HIS A 105 -15.98 6.41 3.22
CA HIS A 105 -15.56 5.19 3.90
C HIS A 105 -14.18 4.72 3.45
N TRP A 106 -13.84 4.97 2.18
CA TRP A 106 -12.55 4.59 1.63
C TRP A 106 -11.41 5.42 2.23
N GLY A 107 -11.61 6.73 2.40
CA GLY A 107 -10.62 7.60 3.05
C GLY A 107 -10.40 7.28 4.53
N ILE A 108 -11.46 6.98 5.30
CA ILE A 108 -11.31 6.55 6.71
C ILE A 108 -10.54 5.24 6.78
N MET A 109 -10.87 4.29 5.91
CA MET A 109 -10.18 3.00 5.89
C MET A 109 -8.70 3.17 5.53
N SER A 110 -8.37 3.97 4.52
CA SER A 110 -6.96 4.19 4.13
C SER A 110 -6.19 4.95 5.22
N PHE A 111 -6.83 5.86 5.95
CA PHE A 111 -6.22 6.53 7.10
C PHE A 111 -5.87 5.57 8.24
N ILE A 112 -6.81 4.70 8.63
CA ILE A 112 -6.55 3.65 9.65
C ILE A 112 -5.42 2.72 9.17
N TRP A 113 -5.47 2.33 7.90
CA TRP A 113 -4.42 1.51 7.29
C TRP A 113 -3.05 2.19 7.34
N ALA A 114 -2.97 3.48 7.05
CA ALA A 114 -1.73 4.24 7.10
C ALA A 114 -1.06 4.10 8.47
N ILE A 115 -1.83 4.27 9.54
CA ILE A 115 -1.36 4.16 10.93
C ILE A 115 -0.82 2.76 11.23
N ILE A 116 -1.59 1.73 10.86
CA ILE A 116 -1.21 0.32 11.09
C ILE A 116 0.10 0.00 10.36
N ILE A 117 0.21 0.36 9.08
CA ILE A 117 1.39 0.05 8.25
C ILE A 117 2.64 0.73 8.83
N TYR A 118 2.52 1.99 9.27
CA TYR A 118 3.64 2.68 9.92
C TYR A 118 4.05 2.00 11.24
N GLY A 119 3.07 1.59 12.05
CA GLY A 119 3.31 0.86 13.29
C GLY A 119 4.04 -0.46 13.06
N VAL A 120 3.59 -1.25 12.09
CA VAL A 120 4.25 -2.52 11.72
C VAL A 120 5.67 -2.27 11.24
N GLN A 121 5.90 -1.26 10.39
CA GLN A 121 7.27 -0.93 9.96
C GLN A 121 8.15 -0.49 11.14
N HIS A 122 7.59 0.19 12.13
CA HIS A 122 8.32 0.56 13.34
C HIS A 122 8.72 -0.68 14.17
N LEU A 123 7.81 -1.63 14.33
CA LEU A 123 8.09 -2.89 15.04
C LEU A 123 9.15 -3.74 14.32
N VAL A 124 9.04 -3.88 13.00
CA VAL A 124 10.04 -4.59 12.18
C VAL A 124 11.43 -3.98 12.37
N GLU A 125 11.52 -2.66 12.37
CA GLU A 125 12.79 -1.96 12.58
C GLU A 125 13.35 -2.18 13.99
N GLN A 126 12.50 -2.19 15.02
CA GLN A 126 12.93 -2.49 16.38
C GLN A 126 13.46 -3.92 16.50
N SER A 127 12.80 -4.90 15.90
CA SER A 127 13.27 -6.30 15.91
C SER A 127 14.61 -6.48 15.20
N ILE A 128 14.84 -5.75 14.09
CA ILE A 128 16.14 -5.77 13.40
C ILE A 128 17.24 -5.18 14.29
N LYS A 129 16.99 -4.01 14.90
CA LYS A 129 17.96 -3.37 15.81
C LYS A 129 18.28 -4.22 17.03
N GLN A 130 17.27 -4.87 17.62
CA GLN A 130 17.47 -5.74 18.77
C GLN A 130 18.38 -6.92 18.43
N LYS A 131 18.19 -7.53 17.26
CA LYS A 131 19.02 -8.65 16.77
C LYS A 131 20.47 -8.23 16.52
N ASP A 132 20.69 -7.02 16.00
CA ASP A 132 22.03 -6.48 15.81
C ASP A 132 22.73 -6.19 17.15
N SER A 133 21.99 -5.69 18.15
CA SER A 133 22.51 -5.51 19.51
C SER A 133 22.90 -6.84 20.15
N ASP A 134 22.03 -7.86 20.10
CA ASP A 134 22.30 -9.18 20.69
C ASP A 134 23.54 -9.83 20.08
N ASN A 135 23.72 -9.73 18.76
CA ASN A 135 24.89 -10.26 18.05
C ASN A 135 26.21 -9.56 18.44
N ASN A 136 26.17 -8.26 18.74
CA ASN A 136 27.36 -7.51 19.16
C ASN A 136 27.75 -7.78 20.62
N THR A 137 26.81 -8.20 21.48
CA THR A 137 27.10 -8.64 22.86
C THR A 137 27.67 -10.05 22.96
N LEU A 138 27.54 -10.85 21.90
CA LEU A 138 28.03 -12.24 21.82
C LEU A 138 29.41 -12.36 21.13
N GLN A 139 30.01 -11.24 20.72
CA GLN A 139 31.38 -11.13 20.19
C GLN A 139 32.29 -10.47 21.22
#